data_AF-A0A7J5ZHW7-F1
#
_entry.id   AF-A0A7J5ZHW7-F1
#
_cell.length_a   1.000
_cell.length_b   1.000
_cell.length_c   1.000
_cell.angle_alpha   90.00
_cell.angle_beta   90.00
_cell.angle_gamma   90.00
#
_symmetry.space_group_name_H-M   'P 1'
#
loop_
_entity.id
_entity.type
_entity.pdbx_description
1 polymer ?
#
loop_
_entity_poly.entity_id
_entity_poly.type
_entity_poly.pdbx_seq_one_letter_code
_entity_poly.pdbx_strand_id
1 'polypeptide(L)'
;MRRLPLMTSMPLENWLLFYTHRNADVTHSLLQTLNKVSGPRGNPPSEAGNEALLRALQQNVGQQVQMVVVILSTNRKEKYACVKRYLCVDCPTPSQCVVARTLSRLQTLDLLADELLHLMLVSPATTTLL
;
A
#
# COMPACT_ATOMS: atom_id res chain seq x y z
N MET A 1 7.11 25.63 -24.67
CA MET A 1 6.68 24.53 -23.79
C MET A 1 7.77 24.29 -22.76
N ARG A 2 7.58 24.71 -21.49
CA ARG A 2 8.57 24.53 -20.44
C ARG A 2 8.50 23.09 -19.94
N ARG A 3 9.58 22.31 -20.10
CA ARG A 3 9.78 21.07 -19.34
C ARG A 3 9.92 21.47 -17.88
N LEU A 4 8.91 21.17 -17.07
CA LEU A 4 9.04 21.27 -15.61
C LEU A 4 10.09 20.27 -15.14
N PRO A 5 10.94 20.64 -14.17
CA PRO A 5 12.02 19.81 -13.70
C PRO A 5 11.47 18.48 -13.20
N LEU A 6 12.16 17.40 -13.57
CA LEU A 6 11.94 16.03 -13.15
C LEU A 6 11.64 16.02 -11.65
N MET A 7 10.38 15.73 -11.31
CA MET A 7 10.04 15.35 -9.94
C MET A 7 10.92 14.15 -9.63
N THR A 8 11.94 14.37 -8.82
CA THR A 8 12.81 13.30 -8.33
C THR A 8 11.91 12.40 -7.51
N SER A 9 11.45 11.32 -8.12
CA SER A 9 10.78 10.20 -7.46
C SER A 9 11.58 9.85 -6.22
N MET A 10 10.99 10.01 -5.03
CA MET A 10 11.58 9.42 -3.83
C MET A 10 11.53 7.91 -4.00
N PRO A 11 12.67 7.19 -3.96
CA PRO A 11 12.64 5.75 -4.01
C PRO A 11 11.84 5.25 -2.82
N LEU A 12 10.82 4.45 -3.09
CA LEU A 12 10.05 3.82 -2.02
C LEU A 12 10.80 2.55 -1.61
N GLU A 13 11.45 2.63 -0.46
CA GLU A 13 12.37 1.61 0.02
C GLU A 13 11.72 0.78 1.13
N ASN A 14 10.94 1.43 2.01
CA ASN A 14 10.35 0.80 3.18
C ASN A 14 8.84 0.96 3.21
N TRP A 15 8.13 0.02 2.59
CA TRP A 15 6.69 -0.07 2.62
C TRP A 15 6.22 -1.49 2.87
N LEU A 16 5.05 -1.58 3.49
CA LEU A 16 4.53 -2.82 4.03
C LEU A 16 3.22 -3.19 3.35
N LEU A 17 3.07 -4.48 3.05
CA LEU A 17 1.83 -5.05 2.55
C LEU A 17 1.27 -6.02 3.61
N PHE A 18 0.06 -5.73 4.07
CA PHE A 18 -0.67 -6.54 5.04
C PHE A 18 -1.81 -7.30 4.37
N TYR A 19 -1.93 -8.57 4.67
CA TYR A 19 -3.03 -9.42 4.21
C TYR A 19 -3.37 -10.47 5.25
N THR A 20 -4.47 -11.19 5.05
CA THR A 20 -4.82 -12.37 5.86
C THR A 20 -4.44 -13.62 5.09
N HIS A 21 -4.03 -14.71 5.76
CA HIS A 21 -3.64 -15.98 5.13
C HIS A 21 -4.56 -16.45 3.98
N ARG A 22 -5.88 -16.32 4.12
CA ARG A 22 -6.87 -16.65 3.07
C ARG A 22 -6.74 -15.86 1.75
N ASN A 23 -5.96 -14.78 1.75
CA ASN A 23 -5.71 -13.93 0.58
C ASN A 23 -4.31 -14.15 -0.01
N ALA A 24 -3.52 -15.10 0.49
CA ALA A 24 -2.12 -15.27 0.09
C ALA A 24 -1.95 -15.37 -1.43
N ASP A 25 -2.78 -16.17 -2.12
CA ASP A 25 -2.66 -16.38 -3.58
C ASP A 25 -2.85 -15.08 -4.38
N VAL A 26 -3.88 -14.30 -4.02
CA VAL A 26 -4.17 -13.03 -4.72
C VAL A 26 -3.16 -11.95 -4.34
N THR A 27 -2.67 -11.95 -3.10
CA THR A 27 -1.60 -11.08 -2.66
C THR A 27 -0.32 -11.36 -3.43
N HIS A 28 0.06 -12.63 -3.57
CA HIS A 28 1.27 -13.02 -4.29
C HIS A 28 1.18 -12.61 -5.77
N SER A 29 -0.01 -12.75 -6.37
CA SER A 29 -0.26 -12.24 -7.74
C SER A 29 -0.05 -10.73 -7.83
N LEU A 30 -0.54 -9.96 -6.84
CA LEU A 30 -0.32 -8.51 -6.76
C LEU A 30 1.17 -8.17 -6.58
N LEU A 31 1.88 -8.88 -5.70
CA LEU A 31 3.32 -8.71 -5.47
C LEU A 31 4.12 -8.95 -6.74
N GLN A 32 3.77 -9.98 -7.52
CA GLN A 32 4.42 -10.25 -8.81
C GLN A 32 4.20 -9.12 -9.81
N THR A 33 2.99 -8.59 -9.93
CA THR A 33 2.72 -7.45 -10.82
C THR A 33 3.41 -6.20 -10.32
N LEU A 34 3.34 -5.91 -9.01
CA LEU A 34 4.06 -4.81 -8.40
C LEU A 34 5.56 -4.91 -8.71
N ASN A 35 6.19 -6.07 -8.52
CA ASN A 35 7.61 -6.25 -8.84
C ASN A 35 7.91 -5.98 -10.34
N LYS A 36 7.02 -6.39 -11.25
CA LYS A 36 7.15 -6.11 -12.69
C LYS A 36 7.04 -4.62 -13.02
N VAL A 37 6.11 -3.89 -12.40
CA VAL A 37 5.89 -2.46 -12.69
C VAL A 37 6.81 -1.54 -11.89
N SER A 38 7.29 -2.01 -10.73
CA SER A 38 8.18 -1.26 -9.84
C SER A 38 9.56 -1.12 -10.49
N GLY A 39 10.08 -2.15 -11.18
CA GLY A 39 11.34 -2.09 -11.90
C GLY A 39 12.47 -1.43 -11.07
N PRO A 40 13.31 -0.54 -11.64
CA PRO A 40 14.30 0.22 -10.86
C PRO A 40 13.74 1.40 -10.05
N ARG A 41 12.40 1.58 -10.00
CA ARG A 41 11.73 2.77 -9.43
C ARG A 41 11.32 2.60 -7.96
N GLY A 42 11.42 1.40 -7.39
CA GLY A 42 11.10 1.14 -5.99
C GLY A 42 11.37 -0.31 -5.60
N ASN A 43 11.47 -0.58 -4.30
CA ASN A 43 11.62 -1.93 -3.78
C ASN A 43 10.26 -2.64 -3.73
N PRO A 44 10.19 -3.97 -3.85
CA PRO A 44 8.95 -4.70 -3.57
C PRO A 44 8.54 -4.49 -2.10
N PRO A 45 7.23 -4.49 -1.78
CA PRO A 45 6.80 -4.32 -0.41
C PRO A 45 7.19 -5.53 0.43
N SER A 46 7.54 -5.27 1.69
CA SER A 46 7.74 -6.36 2.65
C SER A 46 6.39 -6.89 3.10
N GLU A 47 6.22 -8.21 3.05
CA GLU A 47 5.02 -8.88 3.53
C GLU A 47 4.99 -8.82 5.06
N ALA A 48 4.01 -8.11 5.60
CA ALA A 48 3.79 -8.01 7.04
C ALA A 48 2.49 -8.75 7.41
N GLY A 49 2.63 -10.03 7.77
CA GLY A 49 1.69 -10.65 8.72
C GLY A 49 1.10 -12.02 8.35
N ASN A 50 1.23 -12.93 9.32
CA ASN A 50 0.41 -14.14 9.49
C ASN A 50 -0.61 -14.01 10.66
N GLU A 51 -0.62 -12.89 11.38
CA GLU A 51 -1.45 -12.64 12.57
C GLU A 51 -2.72 -11.79 12.29
N ALA A 52 -3.51 -11.50 13.33
CA ALA A 52 -4.67 -10.62 13.22
C ALA A 52 -4.25 -9.23 12.69
N LEU A 53 -4.78 -8.85 11.52
CA LEU A 53 -4.42 -7.67 10.73
C LEU A 53 -4.10 -6.39 11.53
N LEU A 54 -4.94 -6.04 12.50
CA LEU A 54 -4.76 -4.82 13.30
C LEU A 54 -3.53 -4.90 14.23
N ARG A 55 -3.25 -6.06 14.82
CA ARG A 55 -2.04 -6.24 15.64
C ARG A 55 -0.79 -6.20 14.79
N ALA A 56 -0.82 -6.83 13.62
CA ALA A 56 0.29 -6.78 12.68
C ALA A 56 0.60 -5.33 12.29
N LEU A 57 -0.44 -4.52 12.00
CA LEU A 57 -0.28 -3.08 11.75
C LEU A 57 0.38 -2.38 12.95
N GLN A 58 -0.12 -2.61 14.17
CA GLN A 58 0.39 -1.99 15.38
C GLN A 58 1.85 -2.34 15.72
N GLN A 59 2.31 -3.53 15.33
CA GLN A 59 3.66 -4.00 15.61
C GLN A 59 4.68 -3.58 14.54
N ASN A 60 4.25 -3.48 13.28
CA ASN A 60 5.16 -3.31 12.15
C ASN A 60 5.12 -1.89 11.57
N VAL A 61 4.02 -1.15 11.73
CA VAL A 61 3.91 0.22 11.23
C VAL A 61 4.53 1.18 12.24
N GLY A 62 5.65 1.77 11.86
CA GLY A 62 6.36 2.80 12.63
C GLY A 62 6.77 3.97 11.75
N GLN A 63 7.49 4.94 12.32
CA GLN A 63 7.87 6.19 11.64
C GLN A 63 8.73 5.99 10.38
N GLN A 64 9.40 4.84 10.25
CA GLN A 64 10.23 4.52 9.09
C GLN A 64 9.43 4.00 7.89
N VAL A 65 8.16 3.61 8.10
CA VAL A 65 7.31 3.05 7.03
C VAL A 65 6.76 4.19 6.19
N GLN A 66 7.10 4.20 4.91
CA GLN A 66 6.71 5.24 3.96
C GLN A 66 5.28 5.04 3.44
N MET A 67 4.84 3.79 3.34
CA MET A 67 3.51 3.45 2.86
C MET A 67 3.03 2.10 3.39
N VAL A 68 1.72 1.98 3.52
CA VAL A 68 1.06 0.75 3.94
C VAL A 68 -0.03 0.36 2.94
N VAL A 69 0.06 -0.85 2.38
CA VAL A 69 -1.01 -1.45 1.58
C VAL A 69 -1.69 -2.53 2.40
N VAL A 70 -3.03 -2.51 2.44
CA VAL A 70 -3.82 -3.46 3.23
C VAL A 70 -4.82 -4.18 2.33
N ILE A 71 -4.69 -5.51 2.23
CA ILE A 71 -5.60 -6.36 1.48
C ILE A 71 -6.66 -6.93 2.42
N LEU A 72 -7.83 -6.30 2.39
CA LEU A 72 -9.02 -6.74 3.12
C LEU A 72 -9.72 -7.85 2.36
N SER A 73 -10.07 -8.95 3.01
CA SER A 73 -10.75 -10.04 2.29
C SER A 73 -12.23 -9.80 2.03
N THR A 74 -12.83 -8.81 2.70
CA THR A 74 -14.26 -8.45 2.56
C THR A 74 -14.43 -6.94 2.68
N ASN A 75 -15.46 -6.37 2.05
CA ASN A 75 -15.82 -4.95 2.19
C ASN A 75 -16.57 -4.64 3.50
N ARG A 76 -16.16 -5.25 4.61
CA ARG A 76 -16.79 -5.03 5.93
C ARG A 76 -16.36 -3.66 6.45
N LYS A 77 -17.33 -2.74 6.53
CA LYS A 77 -17.12 -1.35 6.95
C LYS A 77 -16.40 -1.23 8.30
N GLU A 78 -16.78 -2.05 9.29
CA GLU A 78 -16.16 -2.05 10.62
C GLU A 78 -14.66 -2.32 10.56
N LYS A 79 -14.23 -3.36 9.84
CA LYS A 79 -12.81 -3.71 9.71
C LYS A 79 -12.03 -2.62 8.98
N TYR A 80 -12.59 -2.09 7.89
CA TYR A 80 -12.00 -0.97 7.16
C TYR A 80 -11.86 0.26 8.06
N ALA A 81 -12.91 0.61 8.81
CA ALA A 81 -12.94 1.75 9.71
C ALA A 81 -11.91 1.60 10.84
N CYS A 82 -11.75 0.41 11.44
CA CYS A 82 -10.73 0.16 12.44
C CYS A 82 -9.31 0.34 11.89
N VAL A 83 -9.02 -0.23 10.70
CA VAL A 83 -7.71 -0.10 10.04
C VAL A 83 -7.41 1.35 9.70
N LYS A 84 -8.36 2.05 9.06
CA LYS A 84 -8.19 3.45 8.69
C LYS A 84 -8.11 4.37 9.90
N ARG A 85 -8.87 4.10 10.96
CA ARG A 85 -8.75 4.84 12.22
C ARG A 85 -7.32 4.75 12.74
N TYR A 86 -6.74 3.55 12.84
CA TYR A 86 -5.36 3.39 13.28
C TYR A 86 -4.37 4.14 12.38
N LEU A 87 -4.46 3.94 11.06
CA LEU A 87 -3.53 4.54 10.07
C LEU A 87 -3.71 6.05 9.85
N CYS A 88 -4.80 6.65 10.33
CA CYS A 88 -5.06 8.09 10.21
C CYS A 88 -4.95 8.84 11.54
N VAL A 89 -5.18 8.16 12.67
CA VAL A 89 -5.23 8.78 13.99
C VAL A 89 -4.01 8.41 14.82
N ASP A 90 -3.72 7.11 14.97
CA ASP A 90 -2.67 6.63 15.87
C ASP A 90 -1.29 6.61 15.20
N CYS A 91 -1.24 6.25 13.92
CA CYS A 91 0.00 6.21 13.12
C CYS A 91 -0.29 6.77 11.72
N PRO A 92 -0.17 8.09 11.50
CA PRO A 92 -0.49 8.74 10.23
C PRO A 92 0.51 8.31 9.15
N THR A 93 0.20 7.21 8.48
CA THR A 93 1.02 6.63 7.41
C THR A 93 0.18 6.59 6.13
N PRO A 94 0.71 7.06 4.99
CA PRO A 94 0.05 6.92 3.70
C PRO A 94 -0.40 5.48 3.47
N SER A 95 -1.69 5.29 3.17
CA SER A 95 -2.25 3.94 3.15
C SER A 95 -3.30 3.70 2.06
N GLN A 96 -3.17 2.56 1.38
CA GLN A 96 -4.16 2.07 0.41
C GLN A 96 -4.79 0.78 0.93
N CYS A 97 -6.12 0.74 0.99
CA CYS A 97 -6.86 -0.44 1.40
C CYS A 97 -7.60 -1.00 0.18
N VAL A 98 -7.33 -2.25 -0.16
CA VAL A 98 -7.91 -2.92 -1.33
C VAL A 98 -8.66 -4.16 -0.87
N VAL A 99 -9.80 -4.46 -1.50
CA VAL A 99 -10.54 -5.69 -1.22
C VAL A 99 -10.02 -6.81 -2.13
N ALA A 100 -9.71 -7.99 -1.58
CA ALA A 100 -9.18 -9.14 -2.30
C ALA A 100 -10.01 -9.51 -3.55
N ARG A 101 -11.35 -9.45 -3.45
CA ARG A 101 -12.26 -9.71 -4.59
C ARG A 101 -12.04 -8.78 -5.79
N THR A 102 -11.53 -7.57 -5.54
CA THR A 102 -11.25 -6.56 -6.56
C THR A 102 -9.96 -6.91 -7.30
N LEU A 103 -9.02 -7.58 -6.63
CA LEU A 103 -7.74 -8.03 -7.19
C LEU A 103 -7.88 -9.30 -8.04
N SER A 104 -8.97 -10.05 -7.90
CA SER A 104 -9.24 -11.26 -8.71
C SER A 104 -9.45 -10.98 -10.20
N ARG A 105 -9.57 -9.71 -10.60
CA ARG A 105 -9.67 -9.29 -12.00
C ARG A 105 -8.31 -8.76 -12.44
N LEU A 106 -7.62 -9.48 -13.33
CA LEU A 106 -6.27 -9.13 -13.82
C LEU A 106 -6.15 -7.67 -14.27
N GLN A 107 -7.14 -7.17 -15.02
CA GLN A 107 -7.18 -5.77 -15.48
C GLN A 107 -7.22 -4.75 -14.32
N THR A 108 -7.84 -5.11 -13.20
CA THR A 108 -7.91 -4.25 -12.01
C THR A 108 -6.62 -4.29 -11.21
N LEU A 109 -5.89 -5.40 -11.29
CA LEU A 109 -4.61 -5.58 -10.61
C LEU A 109 -3.52 -4.70 -11.22
N ASP A 110 -3.45 -4.62 -12.55
CA ASP A 110 -2.51 -3.72 -13.25
C ASP A 110 -2.83 -2.24 -12.98
N LEU A 111 -4.11 -1.86 -13.00
CA LEU A 111 -4.54 -0.50 -12.68
C LEU A 111 -4.21 -0.11 -11.24
N LEU A 112 -4.44 -1.00 -10.28
CA LEU A 112 -4.11 -0.76 -8.88
C LEU A 112 -2.60 -0.67 -8.66
N ALA A 113 -1.81 -1.48 -9.37
CA ALA A 113 -0.36 -1.41 -9.31
C ALA A 113 0.15 -0.06 -9.85
N ASP A 114 -0.43 0.44 -10.95
CA ASP A 114 -0.13 1.76 -11.50
C ASP A 114 -0.59 2.90 -10.58
N GLU A 115 -1.78 2.79 -9.98
CA GLU A 115 -2.30 3.77 -9.01
C GLU A 115 -1.43 3.84 -7.75
N LEU A 116 -1.03 2.68 -7.21
CA LEU A 116 -0.09 2.61 -6.10
C LEU A 116 1.25 3.25 -6.48
N LEU A 117 1.81 2.91 -7.64
CA LEU A 117 3.04 3.52 -8.14
C LEU A 117 2.90 5.03 -8.34
N HIS A 118 1.75 5.50 -8.83
CA HIS A 118 1.49 6.92 -8.99
C HIS A 118 1.44 7.65 -7.64
N LEU A 119 0.74 7.09 -6.64
CA LEU A 119 0.74 7.62 -5.28
C LEU A 119 2.14 7.64 -4.66
N MET A 120 2.98 6.66 -5.00
CA MET A 120 4.39 6.58 -4.60
C MET A 120 5.26 7.68 -5.24
N LEU A 121 4.98 8.07 -6.49
CA LEU A 121 5.72 9.10 -7.24
C LEU A 121 5.27 10.54 -6.91
N VAL A 122 4.04 10.73 -6.46
CA VAL A 122 3.39 12.04 -6.28
C VAL A 122 3.40 12.51 -4.81
N SER A 123 4.14 11.85 -3.91
CA SER A 123 4.22 12.29 -2.51
C SER A 123 5.51 13.06 -2.18
N PRO A 124 5.54 14.39 -2.35
CA PRO A 124 6.44 15.26 -1.63
C PRO A 124 5.68 15.85 -0.44
N ALA A 125 5.69 15.18 0.71
CA ALA A 125 5.45 15.86 2.00
C ALA A 125 4.22 16.79 2.14
N THR A 126 3.11 16.59 1.42
CA THR A 126 1.92 17.46 1.55
C THR A 126 0.90 16.84 2.51
N THR A 127 1.23 16.82 3.79
CA THR A 127 0.24 17.00 4.86
C THR A 127 0.91 17.80 5.98
N THR A 128 1.37 19.02 5.65
CA THR A 128 1.49 20.08 6.64
C THR A 128 0.24 20.93 6.51
N LEU A 129 -0.64 20.80 7.51
CA LEU A 129 -1.61 21.78 8.01
C LEU A 129 -2.47 22.54 6.98
N LEU A 130 -3.75 22.15 6.91
CA LEU A 130 -4.86 23.10 7.01
C LEU A 130 -5.77 22.66 8.15
#